data_AF-A0AAX4JEH8-F1
#
_entry.id   AF-A0AAX4JEH8-F1
#
_cell.length_a   1.000
_cell.length_b   1.000
_cell.length_c   1.000
_cell.angle_alpha   90.00
_cell.angle_beta   90.00
_cell.angle_gamma   90.00
#
_symmetry.space_group_name_H-M   'P 1'
#
loop_
_entity.id
_entity.type
_entity.pdbx_description
1 polymer ?
#
loop_
_entity_poly.entity_id
_entity_poly.type
_entity_poly.pdbx_seq_one_letter_code
_entity_poly.pdbx_strand_id
1 'polypeptide(L)'
;MSEETVNLSVVKQIIKNLDKITEKTPWSKFRNLLKTNKKLPVKDWKDLLKLVKTRDLYKILAEDLSSKECRILGAALTHSKLKHVDDIVEQIIKKNDQCTPVLLRFILAKKYSLDLICVQKYLKKMFKQTTKLSHLELLQTVSQVYTKLIDEEILEFCRKNGHEICKEICSKVEMEII
;
A
#
# COMPACT_ATOMS: atom_id res chain seq x y z
N MET A 1 40.82 -29.94 1.67
CA MET A 1 39.73 -28.94 1.51
C MET A 1 39.13 -28.72 2.89
N SER A 2 39.54 -27.65 3.57
CA SER A 2 39.06 -27.31 4.91
C SER A 2 37.81 -26.44 4.80
N GLU A 3 36.68 -26.96 5.30
CA GLU A 3 35.46 -26.17 5.47
C GLU A 3 35.71 -25.07 6.50
N GLU A 4 35.65 -23.81 6.07
CA GLU A 4 35.64 -22.67 6.97
C GLU A 4 34.35 -22.71 7.81
N THR A 5 34.51 -23.13 9.06
CA THR A 5 33.45 -23.07 10.06
C THR A 5 33.22 -21.61 10.43
N VAL A 6 32.18 -21.01 9.84
CA VAL A 6 31.74 -19.65 10.17
C VAL A 6 31.47 -19.57 11.67
N ASN A 7 32.24 -18.73 12.37
CA ASN A 7 32.10 -18.54 13.81
C ASN A 7 30.77 -17.81 14.11
N LEU A 8 29.76 -18.59 14.47
CA LEU A 8 28.40 -18.14 14.76
C LEU A 8 28.33 -17.07 15.87
N SER A 9 29.32 -17.03 16.78
CA SER A 9 29.39 -16.00 17.83
C SER A 9 29.73 -14.63 17.25
N VAL A 10 30.73 -14.59 16.35
CA VAL A 10 31.14 -13.37 15.64
C VAL A 10 29.99 -12.85 14.78
N VAL A 11 29.29 -13.73 14.06
CA VAL A 11 28.11 -13.37 13.27
C VAL A 11 27.01 -12.74 14.14
N LYS A 12 26.70 -13.34 15.29
CA LYS A 12 25.71 -12.79 16.25
C LYS A 12 26.11 -11.41 16.78
N GLN A 13 27.40 -11.20 17.04
CA GLN A 13 27.92 -9.93 17.58
C GLN A 13 27.93 -8.82 16.51
N ILE A 14 28.24 -9.16 15.25
CA ILE A 14 28.10 -8.26 14.10
C ILE A 14 26.63 -7.83 13.92
N ILE A 15 25.69 -8.79 13.89
CA ILE A 15 24.24 -8.49 13.78
C ILE A 15 23.80 -7.54 14.90
N LYS A 16 24.19 -7.83 16.15
CA LYS A 16 23.83 -7.00 17.32
C LYS A 16 24.40 -5.59 17.24
N ASN A 17 25.58 -5.40 16.65
CA ASN A 17 26.18 -4.08 16.48
C ASN A 17 25.57 -3.32 15.30
N LEU A 18 25.24 -4.00 14.20
CA LEU A 18 24.49 -3.41 13.08
C LEU A 18 23.11 -2.93 13.53
N ASP A 19 22.41 -3.69 14.37
CA ASP A 19 21.10 -3.30 14.95
C ASP A 19 21.18 -2.05 15.85
N LYS A 20 22.37 -1.70 16.36
CA LYS A 20 22.60 -0.48 17.16
C LYS A 20 22.95 0.74 16.30
N ILE A 21 23.52 0.52 15.11
CA ILE A 21 23.98 1.57 14.20
C ILE A 21 22.88 1.96 13.20
N THR A 22 21.97 1.03 12.87
CA THR A 22 20.84 1.32 12.00
C THR A 22 19.90 2.32 12.68
N GLU A 23 19.70 3.50 12.08
CA GLU A 23 18.66 4.44 12.51
C GLU A 23 17.32 3.71 12.60
N LYS A 24 16.76 3.61 13.81
CA LYS A 24 15.47 2.97 13.99
C LYS A 24 14.40 3.90 13.45
N THR A 25 13.89 3.55 12.28
CA THR A 25 12.74 4.21 11.70
C THR A 25 11.53 4.11 12.64
N PRO A 26 10.57 5.05 12.58
CA PRO A 26 9.32 4.95 13.35
C PRO A 26 8.58 3.62 13.12
N TRP A 27 8.76 2.98 11.95
CA TRP A 27 8.19 1.68 11.62
C TRP A 27 8.91 0.49 12.25
N SER A 28 10.20 0.61 12.58
CA SER A 28 11.07 -0.49 13.03
C SER A 28 10.50 -1.26 14.23
N LYS A 29 9.83 -0.58 15.16
CA LYS A 29 9.10 -1.20 16.28
C LYS A 29 8.06 -2.20 15.78
N PHE A 30 7.20 -1.77 14.85
CA PHE A 30 6.10 -2.59 14.33
C PHE A 30 6.62 -3.72 13.46
N ARG A 31 7.64 -3.47 12.64
CA ARG A 31 8.31 -4.52 11.85
C ARG A 31 8.78 -5.66 12.73
N ASN A 32 9.46 -5.36 13.84
CA ASN A 32 9.93 -6.39 14.77
C ASN A 32 8.79 -7.15 15.44
N LEU A 33 7.72 -6.46 15.84
CA LEU A 33 6.52 -7.11 16.38
C LEU A 33 5.83 -8.01 15.34
N LEU A 34 5.87 -7.66 14.05
CA LEU A 34 5.25 -8.42 12.97
C LEU A 34 6.08 -9.61 12.49
N LYS A 35 7.37 -9.65 12.80
CA LYS A 35 8.22 -10.85 12.62
C LYS A 35 7.80 -11.96 13.58
N THR A 36 7.48 -11.59 14.82
CA THR A 36 7.13 -12.56 15.87
C THR A 36 5.63 -12.83 15.96
N ASN A 37 4.79 -11.84 15.65
CA ASN A 37 3.34 -11.94 15.78
C ASN A 37 2.63 -11.85 14.42
N LYS A 38 1.53 -12.61 14.27
CA LYS A 38 0.65 -12.49 13.09
C LYS A 38 -0.09 -11.15 13.04
N LYS A 39 -0.40 -10.57 14.21
CA LYS A 39 -1.13 -9.30 14.39
C LYS A 39 -0.42 -8.44 15.43
N LEU A 40 -0.66 -7.12 15.41
CA LEU A 40 -0.17 -6.22 16.46
C LEU A 40 -1.00 -6.41 17.74
N PRO A 41 -0.35 -6.45 18.92
CA PRO A 41 -1.06 -6.33 20.19
C PRO A 41 -1.90 -5.05 20.25
N VAL A 42 -2.99 -5.06 21.04
CA VAL A 42 -3.94 -3.92 21.11
C VAL A 42 -3.25 -2.60 21.46
N LYS A 43 -2.28 -2.63 22.38
CA LYS A 43 -1.50 -1.45 22.76
C LYS A 43 -0.73 -0.90 21.56
N ASP A 44 0.01 -1.74 20.85
CA ASP A 44 0.82 -1.34 19.70
C ASP A 44 -0.06 -0.92 18.51
N TRP A 45 -1.22 -1.53 18.33
CA TRP A 45 -2.20 -1.06 17.35
C TRP A 45 -2.64 0.39 17.63
N LYS A 46 -2.96 0.72 18.89
CA LYS A 46 -3.30 2.10 19.28
C LYS A 46 -2.14 3.07 19.04
N ASP A 47 -0.90 2.64 19.30
CA ASP A 47 0.28 3.44 19.01
C ASP A 47 0.44 3.69 17.50
N LEU A 48 0.22 2.67 16.68
CA LEU A 48 0.26 2.81 15.22
C LEU A 48 -0.80 3.80 14.71
N LEU A 49 -2.04 3.74 15.22
CA LEU A 49 -3.10 4.69 14.85
C LEU A 49 -2.77 6.15 15.22
N LYS A 50 -1.95 6.36 16.25
CA LYS A 50 -1.44 7.71 16.57
C LYS A 50 -0.32 8.10 15.62
N LEU A 51 0.60 7.18 15.33
CA LEU A 51 1.77 7.42 14.48
C LEU A 51 1.39 7.79 13.05
N VAL A 52 0.40 7.12 12.45
CA VAL A 52 -0.04 7.43 11.07
C VAL A 52 -0.70 8.81 10.93
N LYS A 53 -0.95 9.51 12.04
CA LYS A 53 -1.48 10.89 12.04
C LYS A 53 -0.38 11.94 12.20
N THR A 54 0.89 11.52 12.33
CA THR A 54 2.04 12.41 12.47
C THR A 54 2.80 12.51 11.15
N ARG A 55 3.80 13.42 11.11
CA ARG A 55 4.72 13.55 9.96
C ARG A 55 5.59 12.31 9.75
N ASP A 56 5.69 11.42 10.74
CA ASP A 56 6.44 10.18 10.59
C ASP A 56 5.81 9.24 9.57
N LEU A 57 4.51 9.42 9.24
CA LEU A 57 3.88 8.67 8.16
C LEU A 57 4.69 8.78 6.86
N TYR A 58 5.20 9.95 6.50
CA TYR A 58 5.98 10.13 5.27
C TYR A 58 7.28 9.32 5.27
N LYS A 59 7.93 9.18 6.44
CA LYS A 59 9.10 8.31 6.60
C LYS A 59 8.71 6.84 6.44
N ILE A 60 7.60 6.43 7.04
CA ILE A 60 7.09 5.05 6.93
C ILE A 60 6.74 4.71 5.49
N LEU A 61 6.10 5.63 4.75
CA LEU A 61 5.76 5.43 3.34
C LEU A 61 7.01 5.29 2.45
N ALA A 62 8.13 5.91 2.84
CA ALA A 62 9.39 5.78 2.12
C ALA A 62 10.06 4.40 2.33
N GLU A 63 9.75 3.66 3.40
CA GLU A 63 10.37 2.37 3.71
C GLU A 63 9.90 1.21 2.82
N ASP A 64 10.77 0.23 2.57
CA ASP A 64 10.40 -0.99 1.85
C ASP A 64 9.53 -1.88 2.73
N LEU A 65 8.22 -1.85 2.49
CA LEU A 65 7.24 -2.60 3.26
C LEU A 65 6.94 -3.94 2.56
N SER A 66 6.88 -5.02 3.33
CA SER A 66 6.35 -6.30 2.88
C SER A 66 4.84 -6.24 2.67
N SER A 67 4.27 -7.16 1.88
CA SER A 67 2.82 -7.23 1.65
C SER A 67 1.99 -7.33 2.95
N LYS A 68 2.54 -7.99 3.99
CA LYS A 68 1.92 -8.08 5.32
C LYS A 68 1.92 -6.72 6.01
N GLU A 69 3.05 -6.01 5.99
CA GLU A 69 3.19 -4.68 6.59
C GLU A 69 2.28 -3.67 5.87
N CYS A 70 2.22 -3.69 4.54
CA CYS A 70 1.36 -2.81 3.75
C CYS A 70 -0.12 -2.98 4.09
N ARG A 71 -0.59 -4.21 4.33
CA ARG A 71 -1.98 -4.46 4.77
C ARG A 71 -2.26 -3.90 6.17
N ILE A 72 -1.30 -4.01 7.08
CA ILE A 72 -1.46 -3.51 8.46
C ILE A 72 -1.40 -1.99 8.49
N LEU A 73 -0.48 -1.37 7.76
CA LEU A 73 -0.42 0.07 7.58
C LEU A 73 -1.68 0.59 6.89
N GLY A 74 -2.11 -0.04 5.79
CA GLY A 74 -3.35 0.29 5.10
C GLY A 74 -4.56 0.26 6.02
N ALA A 75 -4.71 -0.79 6.82
CA ALA A 75 -5.77 -0.85 7.83
C ALA A 75 -5.67 0.30 8.84
N ALA A 76 -4.47 0.67 9.29
CA ALA A 76 -4.28 1.78 10.23
C ALA A 76 -4.65 3.14 9.61
N LEU A 77 -4.33 3.35 8.34
CA LEU A 77 -4.74 4.53 7.57
C LEU A 77 -6.26 4.62 7.48
N THR A 78 -6.94 3.52 7.17
CA THR A 78 -8.41 3.47 7.15
C THR A 78 -9.01 3.75 8.54
N HIS A 79 -8.41 3.27 9.62
CA HIS A 79 -8.94 3.52 10.98
C HIS A 79 -8.59 4.91 11.55
N SER A 80 -7.89 5.75 10.78
CA SER A 80 -7.42 7.06 11.23
C SER A 80 -8.06 8.20 10.45
N LYS A 81 -8.36 9.30 11.15
CA LYS A 81 -8.72 10.57 10.51
C LYS A 81 -7.43 11.26 10.05
N LEU A 82 -7.05 11.03 8.79
CA LEU A 82 -5.86 11.61 8.19
C LEU A 82 -6.09 13.09 7.82
N LYS A 83 -5.01 13.86 7.84
CA LYS A 83 -4.93 15.22 7.30
C LYS A 83 -4.02 15.19 6.08
N HIS A 84 -4.16 16.15 5.16
CA HIS A 84 -3.30 16.25 3.96
C HIS A 84 -3.33 14.95 3.13
N VAL A 85 -4.53 14.47 2.80
CA VAL A 85 -4.70 13.19 2.10
C VAL A 85 -4.10 13.25 0.70
N ASP A 86 -4.18 14.38 0.01
CA ASP A 86 -3.54 14.60 -1.28
C ASP A 86 -2.03 14.31 -1.23
N ASP A 87 -1.31 14.92 -0.30
CA ASP A 87 0.14 14.71 -0.09
C ASP A 87 0.48 13.24 0.18
N ILE A 88 -0.36 12.56 0.98
CA ILE A 88 -0.18 11.14 1.30
C ILE A 88 -0.37 10.29 0.03
N VAL A 89 -1.40 10.56 -0.76
CA VAL A 89 -1.67 9.87 -2.03
C VAL A 89 -0.53 10.08 -3.02
N GLU A 90 -0.05 11.32 -3.17
CA GLU A 90 1.08 11.64 -4.04
C GLU A 90 2.35 10.89 -3.62
N GLN A 91 2.66 10.85 -2.32
CA GLN A 91 3.81 10.11 -1.81
C GLN A 91 3.71 8.60 -2.07
N ILE A 92 2.52 8.01 -1.94
CA ILE A 92 2.28 6.59 -2.24
C ILE A 92 2.46 6.30 -3.73
N ILE A 93 1.93 7.17 -4.59
CA ILE A 93 2.06 7.06 -6.06
C ILE A 93 3.52 7.22 -6.48
N LYS A 94 4.23 8.18 -5.90
CA LYS A 94 5.65 8.45 -6.20
C LYS A 94 6.54 7.24 -5.96
N LYS A 95 6.25 6.44 -4.93
CA LYS A 95 6.98 5.19 -4.65
C LYS A 95 6.82 4.16 -5.76
N ASN A 96 5.63 4.07 -6.36
CA ASN A 96 5.31 3.23 -7.52
C ASN A 96 5.85 1.79 -7.41
N ASP A 97 5.57 1.13 -6.28
CA ASP A 97 6.02 -0.23 -6.00
C ASP A 97 4.83 -1.21 -5.88
N GLN A 98 5.10 -2.44 -5.47
CA GLN A 98 4.07 -3.47 -5.29
C GLN A 98 3.04 -3.13 -4.19
N CYS A 99 3.36 -2.22 -3.27
CA CYS A 99 2.48 -1.80 -2.18
C CYS A 99 1.65 -0.57 -2.53
N THR A 100 2.08 0.27 -3.48
CA THR A 100 1.31 1.40 -4.00
C THR A 100 -0.16 1.06 -4.26
N PRO A 101 -0.53 0.02 -5.03
CA PRO A 101 -1.95 -0.25 -5.29
C PRO A 101 -2.71 -0.70 -4.03
N VAL A 102 -2.05 -1.41 -3.12
CA VAL A 102 -2.65 -1.87 -1.87
C VAL A 102 -2.95 -0.69 -0.95
N LEU A 103 -1.99 0.21 -0.75
CA LEU A 103 -2.15 1.37 0.12
C LEU A 103 -3.15 2.37 -0.45
N LEU A 104 -3.11 2.63 -1.76
CA LEU A 104 -4.12 3.47 -2.41
C LEU A 104 -5.53 2.92 -2.22
N ARG A 105 -5.71 1.60 -2.35
CA ARG A 105 -7.01 0.96 -2.12
C ARG A 105 -7.58 1.29 -0.74
N PHE A 106 -6.77 1.20 0.31
CA PHE A 106 -7.20 1.50 1.68
C PHE A 106 -7.54 2.98 1.91
N ILE A 107 -6.82 3.90 1.27
CA ILE A 107 -7.10 5.34 1.37
C ILE A 107 -8.33 5.71 0.56
N LEU A 108 -8.44 5.26 -0.68
CA LEU A 108 -9.54 5.62 -1.58
C LEU A 108 -10.88 5.04 -1.11
N ALA A 109 -10.88 3.87 -0.46
CA ALA A 109 -12.08 3.30 0.16
C ALA A 109 -12.74 4.23 1.21
N LYS A 110 -12.01 5.22 1.74
CA LYS A 110 -12.55 6.22 2.69
C LYS A 110 -13.34 7.35 2.04
N LYS A 111 -13.41 7.42 0.71
CA LYS A 111 -14.16 8.43 -0.03
C LYS A 111 -13.77 9.87 0.33
N TYR A 112 -12.48 10.11 0.55
CA TYR A 112 -11.98 11.46 0.77
C TYR A 112 -12.22 12.34 -0.48
N SER A 113 -12.52 13.61 -0.26
CA SER A 113 -12.44 14.62 -1.32
C SER A 113 -10.96 14.96 -1.53
N LEU A 114 -10.41 14.58 -2.68
CA LEU A 114 -9.00 14.76 -3.05
C LEU A 114 -8.89 15.00 -4.55
N ASP A 115 -7.78 15.56 -5.01
CA ASP A 115 -7.48 15.71 -6.44
C ASP A 115 -7.12 14.34 -7.04
N LEU A 116 -8.01 13.86 -7.91
CA LEU A 116 -7.93 12.53 -8.49
C LEU A 116 -7.04 12.45 -9.74
N ILE A 117 -6.49 13.57 -10.23
CA ILE A 117 -5.66 13.61 -11.44
C ILE A 117 -4.44 12.67 -11.29
N CYS A 118 -3.79 12.69 -10.13
CA CYS A 118 -2.63 11.84 -9.86
C CYS A 118 -3.00 10.34 -9.87
N VAL A 119 -4.16 9.99 -9.29
CA VAL A 119 -4.69 8.62 -9.24
C VAL A 119 -5.03 8.14 -10.65
N GLN A 120 -5.70 8.96 -11.47
CA GLN A 120 -6.05 8.60 -12.84
C GLN A 120 -4.81 8.34 -13.69
N LYS A 121 -3.80 9.21 -13.60
CA LYS A 121 -2.50 9.04 -14.28
C LYS A 121 -1.83 7.73 -13.84
N TYR A 122 -1.86 7.41 -12.55
CA TYR A 122 -1.32 6.16 -12.03
C TYR A 122 -2.04 4.93 -12.60
N LEU A 123 -3.37 4.92 -12.61
CA LEU A 123 -4.18 3.82 -13.16
C LEU A 123 -3.88 3.57 -14.65
N LYS A 124 -3.78 4.63 -15.45
CA LYS A 124 -3.46 4.52 -16.88
C LYS A 124 -2.04 4.02 -17.12
N LYS A 125 -1.09 4.44 -16.29
CA LYS A 125 0.30 3.94 -16.34
C LYS A 125 0.37 2.45 -16.04
N MET A 126 -0.45 1.97 -15.10
CA MET A 126 -0.51 0.57 -14.68
C MET A 126 -0.98 -0.38 -15.80
N PHE A 127 -1.81 0.09 -16.74
CA PHE A 127 -2.26 -0.71 -17.91
C PHE A 127 -1.12 -1.10 -18.86
N LYS A 128 -0.01 -0.34 -18.83
CA LYS A 128 1.17 -0.58 -19.67
C LYS A 128 2.14 -1.60 -19.05
N GLN A 129 1.82 -2.14 -17.89
CA GLN A 129 2.66 -3.05 -17.12
C GLN A 129 1.97 -4.39 -16.93
N THR A 130 2.70 -5.37 -16.39
CA THR A 130 2.09 -6.64 -15.96
C THR A 130 1.06 -6.39 -14.85
N THR A 131 -0.21 -6.58 -15.19
CA THR A 131 -1.32 -6.41 -14.26
C THR A 131 -1.29 -7.48 -13.17
N LYS A 132 -1.36 -7.06 -11.91
CA LYS A 132 -1.46 -7.93 -10.73
C LYS A 132 -2.88 -7.86 -10.15
N LEU A 133 -3.26 -8.83 -9.33
CA LEU A 133 -4.57 -8.79 -8.66
C LEU A 133 -4.78 -7.50 -7.85
N SER A 134 -3.74 -7.00 -7.17
CA SER A 134 -3.82 -5.74 -6.41
C SER A 134 -4.16 -4.52 -7.26
N HIS A 135 -3.77 -4.53 -8.54
CA HIS A 135 -4.13 -3.50 -9.52
C HIS A 135 -5.64 -3.52 -9.81
N LEU A 136 -6.19 -4.73 -10.00
CA LEU A 136 -7.61 -4.92 -10.27
C LEU A 136 -8.46 -4.58 -9.04
N GLU A 137 -8.02 -4.98 -7.84
CA GLU A 137 -8.70 -4.63 -6.58
C GLU A 137 -8.72 -3.12 -6.33
N LEU A 138 -7.64 -2.41 -6.68
CA LEU A 138 -7.61 -0.94 -6.64
C LEU A 138 -8.64 -0.38 -7.63
N LEU A 139 -8.65 -0.89 -8.87
CA LEU A 139 -9.56 -0.43 -9.91
C LEU A 139 -11.03 -0.65 -9.52
N GLN A 140 -11.36 -1.78 -8.91
CA GLN A 140 -12.69 -2.06 -8.36
C GLN A 140 -13.08 -1.05 -7.27
N THR A 141 -12.14 -0.67 -6.40
CA THR A 141 -12.40 0.35 -5.37
C THR A 141 -12.66 1.72 -5.99
N VAL A 142 -11.89 2.08 -7.02
CA VAL A 142 -12.07 3.32 -7.76
C VAL A 142 -13.43 3.34 -8.46
N SER A 143 -13.83 2.27 -9.14
CA SER A 143 -15.13 2.22 -9.82
C SER A 143 -16.32 2.31 -8.86
N GLN A 144 -16.18 1.79 -7.64
CA GLN A 144 -17.24 1.85 -6.62
C GLN A 144 -17.35 3.20 -5.91
N VAL A 145 -16.24 3.93 -5.78
CA VAL A 145 -16.18 5.16 -4.97
C VAL A 145 -16.12 6.43 -5.81
N TYR A 146 -15.37 6.38 -6.91
CA TYR A 146 -15.04 7.51 -7.76
C TYR A 146 -15.40 7.19 -9.22
N THR A 147 -16.68 6.89 -9.49
CA THR A 147 -17.18 6.47 -10.81
C THR A 147 -16.72 7.38 -11.96
N LYS A 148 -16.64 8.69 -11.71
CA LYS A 148 -16.16 9.70 -12.67
C LYS A 148 -14.72 9.48 -13.17
N LEU A 149 -13.91 8.67 -12.49
CA LEU A 149 -12.57 8.31 -12.94
C LEU A 149 -12.56 7.21 -13.99
N ILE A 150 -13.65 6.46 -14.13
CA ILE A 150 -13.76 5.36 -15.09
C ILE A 150 -14.09 5.95 -16.46
N ASP A 151 -13.05 6.31 -17.21
CA ASP A 151 -13.16 6.80 -18.58
C ASP A 151 -13.08 5.64 -19.61
N GLU A 152 -13.24 5.97 -20.88
CA GLU A 152 -13.25 4.99 -21.96
C GLU A 152 -11.95 4.20 -22.07
N GLU A 153 -10.80 4.81 -21.74
CA GLU A 153 -9.51 4.11 -21.75
C GLU A 153 -9.46 3.02 -20.66
N ILE A 154 -10.00 3.33 -19.46
CA ILE A 154 -10.14 2.34 -18.39
C ILE A 154 -11.12 1.23 -18.79
N LEU A 155 -12.25 1.57 -19.43
CA LEU A 155 -13.23 0.58 -19.87
C LEU A 155 -12.66 -0.34 -20.96
N GLU A 156 -11.92 0.21 -21.92
CA GLU A 156 -11.24 -0.57 -22.94
C GLU A 156 -10.23 -1.55 -22.32
N PHE A 157 -9.46 -1.10 -21.31
CA PHE A 157 -8.59 -1.99 -20.54
C PHE A 157 -9.40 -3.13 -19.88
N CYS A 158 -10.51 -2.82 -19.21
CA CYS A 158 -11.35 -3.82 -18.55
C CYS A 158 -11.89 -4.87 -19.54
N ARG A 159 -12.39 -4.43 -20.70
CA ARG A 159 -12.91 -5.32 -21.77
C ARG A 159 -11.82 -6.26 -22.29
N LYS A 160 -10.59 -5.76 -22.47
CA LYS A 160 -9.44 -6.56 -22.94
C LYS A 160 -8.88 -7.52 -21.90
N ASN A 161 -8.95 -7.17 -20.61
CA ASN A 161 -8.32 -7.96 -19.54
C ASN A 161 -9.07 -9.26 -19.24
N GLY A 162 -10.41 -9.26 -19.31
CA GLY A 162 -11.24 -10.46 -19.15
C GLY A 162 -11.35 -11.04 -17.73
N HIS A 163 -10.71 -10.46 -16.72
CA HIS A 163 -10.87 -10.86 -15.32
C HIS A 163 -12.26 -10.51 -14.78
N GLU A 164 -12.80 -11.30 -13.84
CA GLU A 164 -14.16 -11.12 -13.28
C GLU A 164 -14.40 -9.71 -12.73
N ILE A 165 -13.44 -9.16 -11.96
CA ILE A 165 -13.47 -7.76 -11.51
C ILE A 165 -13.69 -6.77 -12.68
N CYS A 166 -13.01 -6.96 -13.81
CA CYS A 166 -13.12 -6.08 -14.97
C CYS A 166 -14.50 -6.22 -15.63
N LYS A 167 -15.03 -7.45 -15.73
CA LYS A 167 -16.38 -7.70 -16.24
C LYS A 167 -17.43 -6.99 -15.38
N GLU A 168 -17.32 -7.10 -14.05
CA GLU A 168 -18.22 -6.40 -13.11
C GLU A 168 -18.18 -4.88 -13.30
N ILE A 169 -17.00 -4.30 -13.57
CA ILE A 169 -16.85 -2.87 -13.83
C ILE A 169 -17.57 -2.48 -15.12
N CYS A 170 -17.35 -3.22 -16.22
CA CYS A 170 -18.02 -2.95 -17.50
C CYS A 170 -19.55 -3.03 -17.37
N SER A 171 -20.07 -4.10 -16.76
CA SER A 171 -21.52 -4.29 -16.62
C SER A 171 -22.19 -3.19 -15.79
N LYS A 172 -21.52 -2.65 -14.76
CA LYS A 172 -22.08 -1.57 -13.95
C LYS A 172 -22.23 -0.26 -14.74
N VAL A 173 -21.21 0.09 -15.52
CA VAL A 173 -21.24 1.33 -16.32
C VAL A 173 -22.26 1.22 -17.45
N GLU A 174 -22.41 0.04 -18.05
CA GLU A 174 -23.42 -0.22 -19.09
C GLU A 174 -24.86 -0.14 -18.53
N MET A 175 -25.08 -0.55 -17.28
CA MET A 175 -26.38 -0.43 -16.61
C MET A 175 -26.74 1.01 -16.18
N GLU A 176 -25.76 1.90 -15.98
CA GLU A 176 -26.02 3.31 -15.65
C GLU A 176 -26.43 4.15 -16.88
N ILE A 177 -26.34 3.59 -18.09
CA ILE A 177 -26.67 4.25 -19.37
C ILE A 177 -28.10 3.90 -19.85
N ILE A 178 -28.79 2.94 -19.20
CA ILE A 178 -30.18 2.54 -19.48
C ILE A 178 -31.13 3.17 -18.47
#